data_AF-A0A3B0B6Q5-F1
#
_entry.id   AF-A0A3B0B6Q5-F1
#
_cell.length_a   1.000
_cell.length_b   1.000
_cell.length_c   1.000
_cell.angle_alpha   90.00
_cell.angle_beta   90.00
_cell.angle_gamma   90.00
#
_symmetry.space_group_name_H-M   'P 1'
#
loop_
_entity.id
_entity.type
_entity.pdbx_description
1 polymer ?
#
loop_
_entity_poly.entity_id
_entity_poly.type
_entity_poly.pdbx_seq_one_letter_code
_entity_poly.pdbx_strand_id
1 'polypeptide(L)'
;MSSETFSDAQLVQACIDVTTGAFGATVDFDVDGARIEQRTADPDWLVLVPAAAEGFDGEAQCTIGGSPSAPVIGLSSASIEPLPEEQIQNLIAGKNEGGTQ
;
A
#
# COMPACT_ATOMS: atom_id res chain seq x y z
N MET A 1 23.43 -11.90 11.70
CA MET A 1 21.97 -11.76 11.62
C MET A 1 21.71 -11.08 10.29
N SER A 2 21.06 -11.77 9.36
CA SER A 2 20.68 -11.15 8.08
C SER A 2 19.55 -10.17 8.39
N SER A 3 19.80 -8.87 8.28
CA SER A 3 18.71 -7.91 8.19
C SER A 3 18.01 -8.17 6.87
N GLU A 4 16.90 -8.91 6.90
CA GLU A 4 16.08 -9.12 5.72
C GLU A 4 15.35 -7.81 5.42
N THR A 5 15.81 -7.09 4.41
CA THR A 5 15.13 -5.90 3.89
C THR A 5 14.12 -6.34 2.85
N PHE A 6 12.93 -5.73 2.84
CA PHE A 6 11.97 -5.92 1.76
C PHE A 6 12.56 -5.52 0.41
N SER A 7 12.30 -6.34 -0.61
CA SER A 7 12.38 -5.88 -1.99
C SER A 7 11.07 -5.21 -2.40
N ASP A 8 11.17 -4.31 -3.37
CA ASP A 8 10.01 -3.60 -3.95
C ASP A 8 8.92 -4.56 -4.41
N ALA A 9 9.30 -5.64 -5.09
CA ALA A 9 8.37 -6.69 -5.53
C ALA A 9 7.63 -7.37 -4.37
N GLN A 10 8.30 -7.57 -3.22
CA GLN A 10 7.66 -8.14 -2.04
C GLN A 10 6.68 -7.17 -1.39
N LEU A 11 7.00 -5.87 -1.35
CA LEU A 11 6.10 -4.84 -0.84
C LEU A 11 4.84 -4.73 -1.69
N VAL A 12 4.99 -4.68 -3.01
CA VAL A 12 3.88 -4.61 -3.97
C VAL A 12 3.00 -5.86 -3.85
N GLN A 13 3.60 -7.06 -3.88
CA GLN A 13 2.84 -8.30 -3.79
C GLN A 13 2.07 -8.40 -2.46
N ALA A 14 2.71 -8.05 -1.34
CA ALA A 14 2.04 -8.06 -0.03
C ALA A 14 0.85 -7.09 0.01
N CYS A 15 0.96 -5.93 -0.66
CA CYS A 15 -0.15 -4.99 -0.76
C CYS A 15 -1.31 -5.52 -1.63
N ILE A 16 -0.98 -6.14 -2.78
CA ILE A 16 -1.98 -6.77 -3.66
C ILE A 16 -2.71 -7.89 -2.93
N ASP A 17 -1.98 -8.77 -2.24
CA ASP A 17 -2.55 -9.94 -1.56
C ASP A 17 -3.57 -9.54 -0.49
N VAL A 18 -3.33 -8.45 0.24
CA VAL A 18 -4.23 -7.96 1.29
C VAL A 18 -5.40 -7.13 0.75
N THR A 19 -5.23 -6.47 -0.41
CA THR A 19 -6.26 -5.58 -0.96
C THR A 19 -7.12 -6.20 -2.06
N THR A 20 -6.68 -7.30 -2.70
CA THR A 20 -7.42 -7.95 -3.80
C THR A 20 -8.87 -8.28 -3.43
N GLY A 21 -9.12 -8.72 -2.19
CA GLY A 21 -10.47 -9.02 -1.71
C GLY A 21 -11.37 -7.79 -1.52
N ALA A 22 -10.81 -6.58 -1.47
CA ALA A 22 -11.53 -5.32 -1.29
C ALA A 22 -12.01 -4.69 -2.61
N PHE A 23 -11.36 -5.00 -3.74
CA PHE A 23 -11.73 -4.45 -5.06
C PHE A 23 -12.93 -5.15 -5.74
N GLY A 24 -13.47 -6.23 -5.15
CA GLY A 24 -14.56 -7.00 -5.75
C GLY A 24 -14.08 -8.02 -6.79
N ALA A 25 -14.89 -8.27 -7.83
CA ALA A 25 -14.52 -9.22 -8.87
C ALA A 25 -13.56 -8.59 -9.90
N THR A 26 -12.70 -9.41 -10.52
CA THR A 26 -11.69 -9.08 -11.53
C THR A 26 -11.07 -7.69 -11.41
N VAL A 27 -9.97 -7.60 -10.66
CA VAL A 27 -9.10 -6.43 -10.56
C VAL A 27 -7.80 -6.69 -11.33
N ASP A 28 -7.34 -5.69 -12.08
CA ASP A 28 -6.04 -5.67 -12.74
C ASP A 28 -5.12 -4.71 -11.99
N PHE A 29 -3.98 -5.18 -11.50
CA PHE A 29 -3.04 -4.34 -10.75
C PHE A 29 -1.84 -3.97 -11.62
N ASP A 30 -1.54 -2.67 -11.70
CA ASP A 30 -0.33 -2.17 -12.38
C ASP A 30 0.86 -2.19 -11.41
N VAL A 31 1.60 -3.29 -11.44
CA VAL A 31 2.80 -3.49 -10.62
C VAL A 31 3.97 -2.60 -11.04
N ASP A 32 4.05 -2.24 -12.32
CA ASP A 32 5.13 -1.41 -12.87
C ASP A 32 4.90 0.08 -12.55
N GLY A 33 3.64 0.48 -12.42
CA GLY A 33 3.22 1.80 -11.95
C GLY A 33 3.19 1.97 -10.43
N ALA A 34 3.57 0.95 -9.66
CA ALA A 34 3.53 1.00 -8.21
C ALA A 34 4.49 2.05 -7.64
N ARG A 35 4.03 2.79 -6.62
CA ARG A 35 4.83 3.77 -5.88
C ARG A 35 5.12 3.24 -4.48
N ILE A 36 6.39 3.22 -4.13
CA ILE A 36 6.88 2.74 -2.84
C ILE A 36 7.64 3.88 -2.17
N GLU A 37 7.23 4.24 -0.97
CA GLU A 37 7.79 5.36 -0.22
C GLU A 37 8.18 4.90 1.18
N GLN A 38 9.34 5.33 1.63
CA GLN A 38 9.75 5.10 3.02
C GLN A 38 9.08 6.13 3.93
N ARG A 39 8.53 5.66 5.03
CA ARG A 39 7.75 6.46 5.99
C ARG A 39 8.63 6.91 7.15
N THR A 40 8.22 7.98 7.82
CA THR A 40 8.79 8.41 9.11
C THR A 40 7.99 7.91 10.31
N ALA A 41 7.06 6.98 10.07
CA ALA A 41 6.16 6.40 11.03
C ALA A 41 6.14 4.87 10.86
N ASP A 42 5.66 4.16 11.88
CA ASP A 42 5.46 2.71 11.83
C ASP A 42 4.05 2.40 11.31
N PRO A 43 3.85 1.48 10.35
CA PRO A 43 4.87 0.67 9.65
C PRO A 43 5.76 1.45 8.67
N ASP A 44 7.00 1.00 8.43
CA ASP A 44 8.05 1.79 7.73
C ASP A 44 7.83 2.08 6.24
N TRP A 45 6.94 1.36 5.55
CA TRP A 45 6.73 1.49 4.10
C TRP A 45 5.31 1.90 3.77
N LEU A 46 5.15 2.78 2.79
CA LEU A 46 3.90 3.08 2.11
C LEU A 46 3.99 2.48 0.71
N VAL A 47 3.00 1.69 0.33
CA VAL A 47 2.90 1.07 -0.99
C VAL A 47 1.57 1.49 -1.60
N LEU A 48 1.66 2.06 -2.80
CA LEU A 48 0.51 2.46 -3.61
C LEU A 48 0.59 1.69 -4.93
N VAL A 49 -0.42 0.87 -5.22
CA VAL A 49 -0.46 0.08 -6.46
C VAL A 49 -1.69 0.51 -7.24
N PRO A 50 -1.53 1.16 -8.41
CA PRO A 50 -2.66 1.46 -9.28
C PRO A 50 -3.40 0.17 -9.65
N ALA A 51 -4.72 0.24 -9.68
CA ALA A 51 -5.57 -0.90 -9.96
C ALA A 51 -6.71 -0.47 -10.89
N ALA A 52 -7.23 -1.39 -11.69
CA ALA A 52 -8.44 -1.21 -12.47
C ALA A 52 -9.43 -2.32 -12.15
N ALA A 53 -10.62 -1.97 -11.66
CA ALA A 53 -11.66 -2.93 -11.32
C ALA A 53 -12.97 -2.51 -12.01
N GLU A 54 -13.56 -3.44 -12.77
CA GLU A 54 -14.87 -3.24 -13.44
C GLU A 54 -15.00 -1.95 -14.29
N GLY A 55 -13.89 -1.46 -14.85
CA GLY A 55 -13.84 -0.25 -15.66
C GLY A 55 -13.67 1.05 -14.86
N PHE A 56 -13.43 0.96 -13.55
CA PHE A 56 -13.01 2.06 -12.69
C PHE A 56 -11.51 1.96 -12.43
N ASP A 57 -10.82 3.09 -12.54
CA ASP A 57 -9.47 3.23 -12.00
C ASP A 57 -9.54 3.23 -10.47
N GLY A 58 -8.49 2.77 -9.82
CA GLY A 58 -8.40 2.63 -8.39
C GLY A 58 -6.96 2.54 -7.93
N GLU A 59 -6.77 2.41 -6.62
CA GLU A 59 -5.45 2.36 -6.02
C GLU A 59 -5.49 1.55 -4.73
N ALA A 60 -4.64 0.52 -4.65
CA ALA A 60 -4.39 -0.22 -3.42
C ALA A 60 -3.38 0.57 -2.58
N GLN A 61 -3.70 0.77 -1.31
CA GLN A 61 -2.92 1.57 -0.39
C GLN A 61 -2.59 0.74 0.84
N CYS A 62 -1.31 0.48 1.06
CA CYS A 62 -0.87 -0.33 2.19
C CYS A 62 0.27 0.32 2.95
N THR A 63 0.25 0.20 4.27
CA THR A 63 1.45 0.44 5.07
C THR A 63 2.03 -0.89 5.55
N ILE A 64 3.31 -1.11 5.31
CA ILE A 64 3.98 -2.39 5.52
C ILE A 64 5.24 -2.19 6.36
N GLY A 65 5.44 -3.04 7.35
CA GLY A 65 6.61 -3.04 8.22
C GLY A 65 7.01 -4.46 8.60
N GLY A 66 7.82 -4.59 9.65
CA GLY A 66 8.34 -5.89 10.07
C GLY A 66 9.43 -6.39 9.13
N SER A 67 9.30 -7.62 8.62
CA SER A 67 10.31 -8.25 7.77
C SER A 67 9.69 -9.04 6.62
N PRO A 68 10.44 -9.33 5.54
CA PRO A 68 9.93 -10.12 4.41
C PRO A 68 9.38 -11.50 4.80
N SER A 69 9.94 -12.13 5.83
CA SER A 69 9.50 -13.43 6.34
C SER A 69 8.33 -13.34 7.33
N ALA A 70 8.05 -12.14 7.85
CA ALA A 70 6.94 -11.83 8.76
C ALA A 70 6.46 -10.38 8.56
N PRO A 71 5.72 -10.09 7.46
CA PRO A 71 5.26 -8.74 7.16
C PRO A 71 4.17 -8.31 8.14
N VAL A 72 4.23 -7.05 8.57
CA VAL A 72 3.20 -6.41 9.39
C VAL A 72 2.46 -5.41 8.52
N ILE A 73 1.17 -5.63 8.32
CA ILE A 73 0.29 -4.70 7.59
C ILE A 73 -0.39 -3.78 8.61
N GLY A 74 -0.21 -2.47 8.46
CA GLY A 74 -0.88 -1.46 9.29
C GLY A 74 -2.20 -1.03 8.66
N LEU A 75 -2.10 -0.23 7.59
CA LEU A 75 -3.20 0.18 6.73
C LEU A 75 -3.28 -0.76 5.54
N SER A 76 -4.50 -1.12 5.14
CA SER A 76 -4.82 -1.75 3.87
C SER A 76 -6.15 -1.22 3.37
N SER A 77 -6.13 -0.47 2.28
CA SER A 77 -7.32 0.16 1.70
C SER A 77 -7.34 0.00 0.19
N ALA A 78 -8.54 -0.13 -0.36
CA ALA A 78 -8.80 -0.05 -1.80
C ALA A 78 -9.57 1.23 -2.06
N SER A 79 -9.03 2.11 -2.90
CA SER A 79 -9.69 3.34 -3.33
C SER A 79 -10.10 3.25 -4.79
N ILE A 80 -11.19 3.92 -5.13
CA ILE A 80 -11.71 4.07 -6.52
C ILE A 80 -11.10 5.28 -7.24
N GLU A 81 -10.17 5.98 -6.60
CA GLU A 81 -9.39 7.08 -7.17
C GLU A 81 -7.98 7.09 -6.53
N PRO A 82 -6.93 7.49 -7.26
CA PRO A 82 -5.59 7.67 -6.70
C PRO A 82 -5.56 8.73 -5.59
N LEU A 83 -4.70 8.56 -4.59
CA LEU A 83 -4.54 9.55 -3.53
C LEU A 83 -3.95 10.86 -4.08
N PRO A 84 -4.47 12.02 -3.64
CA PRO A 84 -3.78 13.29 -3.84
C PRO A 84 -2.38 13.28 -3.19
N GLU A 85 -1.40 13.94 -3.82
CA GLU A 85 -0.02 13.99 -3.31
C GLU A 85 0.05 14.46 -1.85
N GLU A 86 -0.76 15.45 -1.46
CA GLU A 86 -0.80 15.93 -0.08
C GLU A 86 -1.18 14.80 0.92
N GLN A 87 -2.11 13.93 0.54
CA GLN A 87 -2.52 12.81 1.37
C GLN A 87 -1.43 11.74 1.44
N ILE A 88 -0.74 11.47 0.33
CA ILE A 88 0.43 10.58 0.31
C ILE A 88 1.51 11.08 1.27
N GLN A 89 1.85 12.37 1.22
CA GLN A 89 2.82 12.98 2.13
C GLN A 89 2.38 12.90 3.60
N ASN A 90 1.08 13.05 3.88
CA ASN A 90 0.54 12.85 5.22
C ASN A 90 0.72 11.40 5.69
N LEU A 91 0.42 10.40 4.85
CA LEU A 91 0.61 8.98 5.17
C LEU A 91 2.09 8.63 5.38
N ILE A 92 3.00 9.18 4.58
CA ILE A 92 4.45 9.07 4.76
C ILE A 92 4.86 9.59 6.14
N ALA A 93 4.29 10.72 6.57
CA ALA A 93 4.54 11.32 7.87
C ALA A 93 3.81 10.62 9.05
N GLY A 94 3.01 9.58 8.81
CA GLY A 94 2.17 8.93 9.83
C GLY A 94 1.00 9.79 10.32
N LYS A 95 0.59 10.77 9.52
CA LYS A 95 -0.55 11.64 9.82
C LYS A 95 -1.79 11.11 9.09
N ASN A 96 -2.93 11.12 9.78
CA ASN A 96 -4.24 10.73 9.25
C ASN A 96 -4.38 9.25 8.82
N GLU A 97 -3.75 8.32 9.53
CA GLU A 97 -3.89 6.86 9.28
C GLU A 97 -5.27 6.28 9.65
N GLY A 98 -6.09 7.05 10.36
CA GLY A 98 -7.45 6.70 10.77
C GLY A 98 -8.11 7.93 11.38
N GLY A 99 -9.35 8.21 10.99
CA GLY A 99 -10.08 9.43 11.32
C GLY A 99 -10.14 9.77 12.82
N THR A 100 -10.12 11.08 13.09
CA THR A 100 -10.69 11.79 14.26
C THR A 100 -10.71 11.07 15.61
N GLN A 101 -10.03 11.65 16.60
CA GLN A 101 -10.67 11.75 17.92
C GLN A 101 -11.61 12.96 17.95
#